data_AF-A0A2S6AEN8-F1
#
_entry.id   AF-A0A2S6AEN8-F1
#
_cell.length_a   1.000
_cell.length_b   1.000
_cell.length_c   1.000
_cell.angle_alpha   90.00
_cell.angle_beta   90.00
_cell.angle_gamma   90.00
#
_symmetry.space_group_name_H-M   'P 1'
#
loop_
_entity.id
_entity.type
_entity.pdbx_description
1 polymer ?
#
loop_
_entity_poly.entity_id
_entity_poly.type
_entity_poly.pdbx_seq_one_letter_code
_entity_poly.pdbx_strand_id
1 'polypeptide(L)'
;MALSAGTKRTVACLLVGLGALLIVAAILVPTYGVSQLAKTPLDLEITTIASNKPDAPSEVLDSKTLLTGEGPAVVDKNVGLISQRFLTVEEPSGKTNMTIQAGQTLRRKDKTGDTGLLSAIIDRVTINRKTGQPIDDDPNGSIATTVDSKGNSVADPVQHTGLQYRFPLGTEKTTYPYFDINARKSFDMKFVEETEINDLKVYHFHQQVPATDLSKVTSSPTNRLTFPAAKWGVPGDGDITMNRYYTNTRDVYVEPQTGTVINGSEQLHQYYARSADKPEVTAINTTLTFDPDTIRSQIDEARKYMDQLSLYGRTLPIIFGVLGAISLIAGLILGLRGGDGTSKPGRLVKKPQTTPPSDKPGQAFSEAPTQQIDISKNR
;
A
#
# COMPACT_ATOMS: atom_id res chain seq x y z
N MET A 1 -30.53 -44.93 12.16
CA MET A 1 -31.87 -44.37 12.46
C MET A 1 -32.50 -43.87 11.16
N ALA A 2 -33.65 -44.41 10.75
CA ALA A 2 -34.32 -43.99 9.53
C ALA A 2 -35.09 -42.68 9.77
N LEU A 3 -34.73 -41.60 9.07
CA LEU A 3 -35.43 -40.32 9.11
C LEU A 3 -36.85 -40.48 8.55
N SER A 4 -37.84 -39.83 9.17
CA SER A 4 -39.23 -39.83 8.67
C SER A 4 -39.34 -39.20 7.27
N ALA A 5 -40.36 -39.56 6.48
CA ALA A 5 -40.54 -39.05 5.11
C ALA A 5 -40.65 -37.51 5.05
N GLY A 6 -41.26 -36.88 6.06
CA GLY A 6 -41.30 -35.42 6.19
C GLY A 6 -39.91 -34.82 6.43
N THR A 7 -39.12 -35.45 7.29
CA THR A 7 -37.75 -35.01 7.61
C THR A 7 -36.81 -35.13 6.40
N LYS A 8 -36.97 -36.17 5.57
CA LYS A 8 -36.16 -36.35 4.34
C LYS A 8 -36.39 -35.25 3.31
N ARG A 9 -37.64 -34.79 3.13
CA ARG A 9 -37.97 -33.67 2.22
C ARG A 9 -37.40 -32.34 2.73
N THR A 10 -37.49 -32.07 4.02
CA THR A 10 -36.91 -30.85 4.60
C THR A 10 -35.40 -30.83 4.45
N VAL A 11 -34.73 -31.95 4.72
CA VAL A 11 -33.27 -32.08 4.54
C VAL A 11 -32.87 -31.93 3.07
N ALA A 12 -33.62 -32.51 2.14
CA ALA A 12 -33.37 -32.35 0.70
C ALA A 12 -33.49 -30.87 0.27
N CYS A 13 -34.54 -30.16 0.68
CA CYS A 13 -34.69 -28.73 0.38
C CYS A 13 -33.57 -27.87 0.98
N LEU A 14 -33.14 -28.16 2.21
CA LEU A 14 -32.02 -27.46 2.85
C LEU A 14 -30.70 -27.69 2.10
N LEU A 15 -30.44 -28.92 1.65
CA LEU A 15 -29.23 -29.26 0.89
C LEU A 15 -29.21 -28.61 -0.50
N VAL A 16 -30.35 -28.56 -1.19
CA VAL A 16 -30.47 -27.85 -2.47
C VAL A 16 -30.28 -26.34 -2.28
N GLY A 17 -30.93 -25.75 -1.26
CA GLY A 17 -30.80 -24.33 -0.94
C GLY A 17 -29.36 -23.94 -0.58
N LEU A 18 -28.71 -24.73 0.29
CA LEU A 18 -27.30 -24.54 0.64
C LEU A 18 -26.39 -24.73 -0.57
N GLY A 19 -26.62 -25.78 -1.38
CA GLY A 19 -25.85 -26.04 -2.58
C GLY A 19 -25.89 -24.89 -3.57
N ALA A 20 -27.09 -24.37 -3.85
CA ALA A 20 -27.29 -23.21 -4.71
C ALA A 20 -26.61 -21.95 -4.14
N LEU A 21 -26.75 -21.69 -2.84
CA LEU A 21 -26.13 -20.55 -2.18
C LEU A 21 -24.59 -20.61 -2.25
N LEU A 22 -23.99 -21.77 -2.00
CA LEU A 22 -22.55 -21.97 -2.08
C LEU A 22 -22.02 -21.84 -3.52
N ILE A 23 -22.75 -22.33 -4.53
CA ILE A 23 -22.39 -22.13 -5.94
C ILE A 23 -22.45 -20.64 -6.32
N VAL A 24 -23.50 -19.94 -5.90
CA VAL A 24 -23.61 -18.49 -6.12
C VAL A 24 -22.46 -17.75 -5.44
N ALA A 25 -22.12 -18.09 -4.20
CA ALA A 25 -20.97 -17.52 -3.50
C ALA A 25 -19.64 -17.84 -4.22
N ALA A 26 -19.46 -19.06 -4.72
CA ALA A 26 -18.28 -19.46 -5.50
C ALA A 26 -18.09 -18.64 -6.77
N ILE A 27 -19.17 -18.14 -7.38
CA ILE A 27 -19.12 -17.30 -8.58
C ILE A 27 -18.95 -15.81 -8.21
N LEU A 28 -19.71 -15.32 -7.22
CA LEU A 28 -19.70 -13.91 -6.84
C LEU A 28 -18.41 -13.47 -6.13
N VAL A 29 -17.82 -14.33 -5.30
CA VAL A 29 -16.58 -14.00 -4.58
C VAL A 29 -15.43 -13.65 -5.53
N PRO A 30 -15.08 -14.45 -6.56
CA PRO A 30 -14.00 -14.10 -7.48
C PRO A 30 -14.37 -12.98 -8.45
N THR A 31 -15.62 -12.91 -8.92
CA THR A 31 -16.03 -11.93 -9.94
C THR A 31 -16.29 -10.53 -9.37
N TYR A 32 -16.78 -10.44 -8.13
CA TYR A 32 -17.11 -9.17 -7.48
C TYR A 32 -16.28 -8.94 -6.21
N GLY A 33 -16.18 -9.94 -5.34
CA GLY A 33 -15.50 -9.83 -4.03
C GLY A 33 -14.01 -9.51 -4.14
N VAL A 34 -13.27 -10.19 -5.02
CA VAL A 34 -11.83 -9.95 -5.21
C VAL A 34 -11.55 -8.52 -5.66
N SER A 35 -12.37 -7.94 -6.53
CA SER A 35 -12.18 -6.56 -6.98
C SER A 35 -12.24 -5.53 -5.84
N GLN A 36 -12.96 -5.86 -4.75
CA GLN A 36 -13.11 -5.04 -3.55
C GLN A 36 -12.04 -5.31 -2.49
N LEU A 37 -11.42 -6.49 -2.53
CA LEU A 37 -10.40 -6.97 -1.60
C LEU A 37 -8.96 -6.79 -2.12
N ALA A 38 -8.77 -6.79 -3.44
CA ALA A 38 -7.50 -6.51 -4.10
C ALA A 38 -7.19 -5.01 -4.03
N LYS A 39 -6.78 -4.60 -2.83
CA LYS A 39 -6.33 -3.25 -2.48
C LYS A 39 -5.34 -3.34 -1.33
N THR A 40 -4.38 -2.43 -1.33
CA THR A 40 -3.34 -2.33 -0.30
C THR A 40 -3.97 -2.23 1.11
N PRO A 41 -3.54 -3.02 2.11
CA PRO A 41 -4.04 -2.95 3.48
C PRO A 41 -3.87 -1.57 4.13
N LEU A 42 -4.66 -1.27 5.17
CA LEU A 42 -4.59 0.02 5.89
C LEU A 42 -3.74 -0.06 7.17
N ASP A 43 -3.33 -1.25 7.56
CA ASP A 43 -2.49 -1.55 8.73
C ASP A 43 -1.02 -1.75 8.34
N LEU A 44 -0.59 -1.12 7.24
CA LEU A 44 0.79 -1.23 6.78
C LEU A 44 1.71 -0.39 7.66
N GLU A 45 2.68 -1.09 8.24
CA GLU A 45 3.82 -0.51 8.92
C GLU A 45 5.07 -1.19 8.34
N ILE A 46 5.87 -0.44 7.59
CA ILE A 46 7.01 -1.00 6.85
C ILE A 46 8.27 -0.23 7.20
N THR A 47 9.27 -0.93 7.73
CA THR A 47 10.64 -0.39 7.86
C THR A 47 11.53 -1.00 6.79
N THR A 48 12.20 -0.14 6.02
CA THR A 48 13.23 -0.55 5.06
C THR A 48 14.56 0.08 5.45
N ILE A 49 15.62 -0.73 5.40
CA ILE A 49 16.99 -0.31 5.69
C ILE A 49 17.85 -0.53 4.44
N ALA A 50 18.58 0.50 4.05
CA ALA A 50 19.59 0.43 3.00
C ALA A 50 20.96 0.84 3.55
N SER A 51 22.00 0.14 3.12
CA SER A 51 23.40 0.44 3.48
C SER A 51 24.25 0.59 2.22
N ASN A 52 25.49 1.10 2.36
CA ASN A 52 26.39 1.22 1.22
C ASN A 52 26.59 -0.11 0.50
N LYS A 53 26.62 -0.05 -0.83
CA LYS A 53 27.17 -1.10 -1.67
C LYS A 53 28.69 -1.14 -1.46
N PRO A 54 29.29 -2.28 -1.06
CA PRO A 54 30.72 -2.37 -0.71
C PRO A 54 31.69 -1.86 -1.78
N ASP A 55 31.38 -2.10 -3.06
CA ASP A 55 32.26 -1.78 -4.19
C ASP A 55 31.90 -0.47 -4.90
N ALA A 56 31.15 0.41 -4.23
CA ALA A 56 30.74 1.71 -4.77
C ALA A 56 31.38 2.86 -3.97
N PRO A 57 31.56 4.05 -4.58
CA PRO A 57 31.96 5.24 -3.84
C PRO A 57 31.03 5.51 -2.66
N SER A 58 31.61 5.99 -1.55
CA SER A 58 30.87 6.53 -0.42
C SER A 58 31.60 7.74 0.13
N GLU A 59 31.14 8.92 -0.28
CA GLU A 59 31.77 10.21 0.00
C GLU A 59 30.76 11.16 0.65
N VAL A 60 31.20 11.89 1.67
CA VAL A 60 30.37 12.87 2.38
C VAL A 60 31.21 14.10 2.69
N LEU A 61 30.69 15.27 2.32
CA LEU A 61 31.27 16.55 2.68
C LEU A 61 31.24 16.76 4.20
N ASP A 62 32.40 17.02 4.80
CA ASP A 62 32.46 17.59 6.14
C ASP A 62 32.12 19.08 6.05
N SER A 63 30.82 19.38 6.17
CA SER A 63 30.28 20.74 6.04
C SER A 63 30.88 21.74 7.02
N LYS A 64 31.49 21.30 8.13
CA LYS A 64 32.18 22.20 9.08
C LYS A 64 33.41 22.84 8.45
N THR A 65 34.06 22.16 7.51
CA THR A 65 35.27 22.65 6.83
C THR A 65 34.98 23.76 5.81
N LEU A 66 33.72 23.88 5.36
CA LEU A 66 33.28 25.05 4.59
C LEU A 66 33.26 26.31 5.46
N LEU A 67 32.92 26.18 6.75
CA LEU A 67 32.74 27.31 7.66
C LEU A 67 33.97 27.62 8.51
N THR A 68 34.91 26.68 8.61
CA THR A 68 36.06 26.76 9.54
C THR A 68 37.39 26.38 8.87
N GLY A 69 38.50 26.79 9.49
CA GLY A 69 39.86 26.55 9.00
C GLY A 69 40.27 27.44 7.81
N GLU A 70 41.49 27.28 7.30
CA GLU A 70 42.02 28.05 6.16
C GLU A 70 42.04 27.25 4.84
N GLY A 71 41.95 25.92 4.91
CA GLY A 71 42.03 25.03 3.74
C GLY A 71 40.70 24.83 2.98
N PRO A 72 40.75 24.09 1.85
CA PRO A 72 39.56 23.75 1.07
C PRO A 72 38.62 22.82 1.84
N ALA A 73 37.37 22.75 1.38
CA ALA A 73 36.36 21.83 1.87
C ALA A 73 36.86 20.38 1.81
N VAL A 74 36.65 19.63 2.90
CA VAL A 74 37.07 18.24 3.01
C VAL A 74 35.89 17.32 2.71
N VAL A 75 36.13 16.33 1.85
CA VAL A 75 35.19 15.26 1.55
C VAL A 75 35.72 13.96 2.14
N ASP A 76 35.04 13.46 3.17
CA ASP A 76 35.36 12.18 3.79
C ASP A 76 35.05 11.04 2.81
N LYS A 77 35.94 10.06 2.72
CA LYS A 77 35.79 8.88 1.85
C LYS A 77 35.53 7.62 2.67
N ASN A 78 34.95 6.60 2.02
CA ASN A 78 34.60 5.31 2.62
C ASN A 78 33.71 5.46 3.88
N VAL A 79 32.81 6.44 3.86
CA VAL A 79 31.93 6.72 4.99
C VAL A 79 30.85 5.66 5.06
N GLY A 80 30.72 4.96 6.19
CA GLY A 80 29.60 4.05 6.41
C GLY A 80 28.29 4.84 6.55
N LEU A 81 27.31 4.57 5.69
CA LEU A 81 26.00 5.19 5.62
C LEU A 81 24.90 4.16 5.84
N ILE A 82 23.82 4.62 6.46
CA ILE A 82 22.57 3.90 6.60
C ILE A 82 21.42 4.83 6.23
N SER A 83 20.55 4.35 5.35
CA SER A 83 19.25 4.97 5.09
C SER A 83 18.18 4.11 5.72
N GLN A 84 17.39 4.70 6.59
CA GLN A 84 16.23 4.04 7.19
C GLN A 84 14.98 4.79 6.74
N ARG A 85 13.98 4.04 6.29
CA ARG A 85 12.68 4.58 5.89
C ARG A 85 11.58 3.80 6.58
N PHE A 86 10.67 4.53 7.22
CA PHE A 86 9.53 4.00 7.96
C PHE A 86 8.24 4.52 7.32
N LEU A 87 7.38 3.61 6.86
CA LEU A 87 6.10 3.94 6.24
C LEU A 87 4.97 3.56 7.19
N THR A 88 4.04 4.48 7.40
CA THR A 88 2.77 4.26 8.08
C THR A 88 1.60 4.69 7.21
N VAL A 89 0.43 4.17 7.52
CA VAL A 89 -0.84 4.64 6.98
C VAL A 89 -1.46 5.64 7.95
N GLU A 90 -1.79 6.81 7.46
CA GLU A 90 -2.35 7.92 8.25
C GLU A 90 -3.76 8.29 7.78
N GLU A 91 -4.50 9.04 8.59
CA GLU A 91 -5.76 9.64 8.17
C GLU A 91 -5.53 10.87 7.28
N PRO A 92 -6.28 11.09 6.18
CA PRO A 92 -7.46 10.32 5.76
C PRO A 92 -7.09 9.02 5.04
N SER A 93 -7.69 7.92 5.47
CA SER A 93 -7.59 6.61 4.80
C SER A 93 -8.92 5.89 4.77
N GLY A 94 -9.22 5.18 3.68
CA GLY A 94 -10.55 4.61 3.49
C GLY A 94 -10.62 3.48 2.49
N LYS A 95 -11.81 3.27 1.92
CA LYS A 95 -12.08 2.12 1.04
C LYS A 95 -11.23 2.11 -0.23
N THR A 96 -11.00 3.29 -0.81
CA THR A 96 -10.37 3.46 -2.13
C THR A 96 -9.02 4.15 -2.03
N ASN A 97 -8.86 5.10 -1.12
CA ASN A 97 -7.66 5.92 -0.98
C ASN A 97 -7.00 5.67 0.38
N MET A 98 -5.70 5.90 0.48
CA MET A 98 -4.93 5.83 1.71
C MET A 98 -3.87 6.94 1.73
N THR A 99 -3.64 7.55 2.88
CA THR A 99 -2.51 8.44 3.09
C THR A 99 -1.33 7.64 3.59
N ILE A 100 -0.21 7.68 2.87
CA ILE A 100 1.08 7.17 3.34
C ILE A 100 1.84 8.33 3.97
N GLN A 101 2.45 8.08 5.13
CA GLN A 101 3.51 8.92 5.67
C GLN A 101 4.80 8.12 5.70
N ALA A 102 5.86 8.65 5.08
CA ALA A 102 7.18 8.04 5.05
C ALA A 102 8.19 8.95 5.75
N GLY A 103 8.68 8.53 6.91
CA GLY A 103 9.83 9.12 7.56
C GLY A 103 11.12 8.49 7.03
N GLN A 104 12.02 9.27 6.45
CA GLN A 104 13.30 8.80 5.93
C GLN A 104 14.46 9.54 6.58
N THR A 105 15.49 8.80 7.00
CA THR A 105 16.76 9.38 7.46
C THR A 105 17.92 8.78 6.70
N LEU A 106 18.92 9.62 6.40
CA LEU A 106 20.24 9.19 5.92
C LEU A 106 21.27 9.58 6.97
N ARG A 107 22.07 8.63 7.44
CA ARG A 107 22.97 8.82 8.57
C ARG A 107 24.35 8.22 8.32
N ARG A 108 25.36 8.86 8.86
CA ARG A 108 26.72 8.35 9.05
C ARG A 108 26.77 7.36 10.22
N LYS A 109 27.38 6.21 10.02
CA LYS A 109 27.61 5.16 11.03
C LYS A 109 28.82 5.47 11.93
N ASP A 110 29.75 6.29 11.46
CA ASP A 110 30.98 6.67 12.19
C ASP A 110 30.78 7.84 13.17
N LYS A 111 29.55 8.35 13.30
CA LYS A 111 29.19 9.48 14.16
C LYS A 111 28.02 9.10 15.08
N THR A 112 27.92 9.75 16.23
CA THR A 112 26.90 9.45 17.25
C THR A 112 25.83 10.53 17.33
N GLY A 113 24.61 10.13 17.71
CA GLY A 113 23.47 11.04 17.84
C GLY A 113 23.24 11.87 16.58
N ASP A 114 22.83 13.12 16.74
CA ASP A 114 22.47 13.99 15.61
C ASP A 114 23.67 14.40 14.75
N THR A 115 24.90 14.24 15.25
CA THR A 115 26.11 14.57 14.47
C THR A 115 26.33 13.66 13.26
N GLY A 116 25.66 12.51 13.23
CA GLY A 116 25.65 11.61 12.09
C GLY A 116 24.51 11.82 11.12
N LEU A 117 23.51 12.66 11.43
CA LEU A 117 22.36 12.87 10.55
C LEU A 117 22.75 13.73 9.34
N LEU A 118 22.56 13.19 8.13
CA LEU A 118 22.82 13.90 6.88
C LEU A 118 21.55 14.48 6.27
N SER A 119 20.44 13.76 6.39
CA SER A 119 19.13 14.19 5.93
C SER A 119 18.04 13.51 6.76
N ALA A 120 16.96 14.23 7.01
CA ALA A 120 15.70 13.71 7.55
C ALA A 120 14.55 14.33 6.76
N ILE A 121 13.66 13.49 6.28
CA ILE A 121 12.52 13.89 5.45
C ILE A 121 11.28 13.18 5.97
N ILE A 122 10.17 13.90 6.10
CA ILE A 122 8.85 13.31 6.24
C ILE A 122 8.10 13.63 4.97
N ASP A 123 7.73 12.59 4.24
CA ASP A 123 6.85 12.71 3.09
C ASP A 123 5.47 12.19 3.42
N ARG A 124 4.46 12.84 2.87
CA ARG A 124 3.07 12.46 3.05
C ARG A 124 2.35 12.56 1.73
N VAL A 125 1.69 11.50 1.30
CA VAL A 125 0.97 11.46 0.03
C VAL A 125 -0.28 10.60 0.13
N THR A 126 -1.40 11.10 -0.39
CA THR A 126 -2.63 10.32 -0.53
C THR A 126 -2.65 9.63 -1.88
N ILE A 127 -2.78 8.30 -1.86
CA ILE A 127 -2.76 7.45 -3.06
C ILE A 127 -4.02 6.60 -3.16
N ASN A 128 -4.34 6.17 -4.38
CA ASN A 128 -5.32 5.12 -4.61
C ASN A 128 -4.75 3.76 -4.14
N ARG A 129 -5.52 2.98 -3.37
CA ARG A 129 -5.14 1.68 -2.79
C ARG A 129 -5.03 0.53 -3.79
N LYS A 130 -5.48 0.70 -5.04
CA LYS A 130 -5.32 -0.31 -6.11
C LYS A 130 -4.19 0.07 -7.06
N THR A 131 -4.24 1.28 -7.61
CA THR A 131 -3.29 1.71 -8.66
C THR A 131 -1.96 2.21 -8.12
N GLY A 132 -1.91 2.73 -6.89
CA GLY A 132 -0.68 3.26 -6.28
C GLY A 132 -0.38 4.69 -6.71
N GLN A 133 -1.19 5.23 -7.61
CA GLN A 133 -1.09 6.60 -8.09
C GLN A 133 -1.58 7.57 -7.01
N PRO A 134 -0.94 8.75 -6.89
CA PRO A 134 -1.49 9.86 -6.13
C PRO A 134 -2.91 10.19 -6.60
N ILE A 135 -3.75 10.65 -5.67
CA ILE A 135 -5.09 11.11 -6.01
C ILE A 135 -5.04 12.48 -6.71
N ASP A 136 -6.12 12.79 -7.45
CA ASP A 136 -6.29 14.04 -8.18
C ASP A 136 -6.85 15.16 -7.28
N ASP A 137 -6.20 15.36 -6.13
CA ASP A 137 -6.39 16.51 -5.26
C ASP A 137 -5.17 17.43 -5.39
N ASP A 138 -5.31 18.72 -5.12
CA ASP A 138 -4.20 19.70 -5.14
C ASP A 138 -4.20 20.55 -3.85
N PRO A 139 -3.19 20.40 -2.96
CA PRO A 139 -2.12 19.41 -3.01
C PRO A 139 -2.60 18.02 -2.55
N ASN A 140 -2.11 16.95 -3.18
CA ASN A 140 -2.36 15.57 -2.72
C ASN A 140 -1.39 15.08 -1.63
N GLY A 141 -0.46 15.94 -1.18
CA GLY A 141 0.57 15.59 -0.22
C GLY A 141 1.40 16.77 0.28
N SER A 142 2.44 16.44 1.06
CA SER A 142 3.39 17.41 1.58
C SER A 142 4.74 16.77 1.90
N ILE A 143 5.80 17.58 1.88
CA ILE A 143 7.15 17.16 2.23
C ILE A 143 7.69 18.11 3.30
N ALA A 144 8.16 17.56 4.42
CA ALA A 144 8.85 18.30 5.45
C ALA A 144 10.34 17.91 5.51
N THR A 145 11.22 18.89 5.36
CA THR A 145 12.69 18.71 5.45
C THR A 145 13.33 19.58 6.54
N THR A 146 12.52 20.36 7.25
CA THR A 146 12.96 21.31 8.30
C THR A 146 12.02 21.26 9.49
N VAL A 147 12.50 21.77 10.63
CA VAL A 147 11.70 21.96 11.83
C VAL A 147 11.60 23.44 12.19
N ASP A 148 10.53 23.83 12.87
CA ASP A 148 10.37 25.17 13.43
C ASP A 148 11.22 25.34 14.72
N SER A 149 11.18 26.53 15.32
CA SER A 149 11.92 26.83 16.55
C SER A 149 11.47 26.00 17.77
N LYS A 150 10.33 25.31 17.68
CA LYS A 150 9.78 24.42 18.71
C LYS A 150 10.08 22.95 18.40
N GLY A 151 10.76 22.65 17.29
CA GLY A 151 11.09 21.30 16.86
C GLY A 151 9.98 20.59 16.08
N ASN A 152 8.90 21.28 15.71
CA ASN A 152 7.84 20.67 14.89
C ASN A 152 8.24 20.67 13.43
N SER A 153 7.98 19.58 12.71
CA SER A 153 8.19 19.50 11.27
C SER A 153 7.39 20.56 10.52
N VAL A 154 8.05 21.28 9.61
CA VAL A 154 7.42 22.26 8.72
C VAL A 154 7.16 21.58 7.38
N ALA A 155 5.90 21.31 7.09
CA ALA A 155 5.48 20.61 5.88
C ALA A 155 5.18 21.59 4.73
N ASP A 156 5.88 21.43 3.61
CA ASP A 156 5.58 22.13 2.37
C ASP A 156 4.50 21.36 1.59
N PRO A 157 3.39 21.99 1.19
CA PRO A 157 2.47 21.41 0.22
C PRO A 157 3.19 21.00 -1.08
N VAL A 158 2.99 19.75 -1.51
CA VAL A 158 3.62 19.22 -2.73
C VAL A 158 2.64 18.35 -3.50
N GLN A 159 2.48 18.66 -4.79
CA GLN A 159 1.75 17.81 -5.71
C GLN A 159 2.61 16.63 -6.17
N HIS A 160 2.33 15.46 -5.60
CA HIS A 160 2.95 14.23 -6.03
C HIS A 160 2.39 13.80 -7.38
N THR A 161 3.29 13.38 -8.25
CA THR A 161 2.98 12.93 -9.61
C THR A 161 3.67 11.58 -9.82
N GLY A 162 2.90 10.53 -10.12
CA GLY A 162 3.45 9.18 -10.29
C GLY A 162 3.64 8.36 -9.01
N LEU A 163 4.12 7.12 -9.18
CA LEU A 163 4.33 6.13 -8.12
C LEU A 163 5.52 6.49 -7.22
N GLN A 164 5.59 5.95 -6.00
CA GLN A 164 6.75 6.18 -5.12
C GLN A 164 6.99 5.07 -4.10
N TYR A 165 5.95 4.60 -3.41
CA TYR A 165 6.10 3.64 -2.31
C TYR A 165 5.72 2.21 -2.69
N ARG A 166 4.94 2.07 -3.75
CA ARG A 166 4.50 0.79 -4.29
C ARG A 166 4.13 0.94 -5.76
N PHE A 167 3.99 -0.19 -6.43
CA PHE A 167 3.46 -0.30 -7.78
C PHE A 167 1.99 -0.75 -7.78
N PRO A 168 1.27 -0.62 -8.89
CA PRO A 168 -0.09 -1.11 -9.01
C PRO A 168 -0.21 -2.60 -8.68
N LEU A 169 -1.35 -3.01 -8.13
CA LEU A 169 -1.70 -4.43 -8.09
C LEU A 169 -1.81 -4.98 -9.51
N GLY A 170 -1.18 -6.12 -9.77
CA GLY A 170 -0.99 -6.59 -11.14
C GLY A 170 -0.10 -5.64 -11.93
N THR A 171 1.07 -5.31 -11.38
CA THR A 171 2.10 -4.49 -12.05
C THR A 171 2.39 -5.08 -13.42
N GLU A 172 2.41 -4.20 -14.43
CA GLU A 172 2.64 -4.55 -15.83
C GLU A 172 4.09 -4.24 -16.24
N LYS A 173 4.55 -4.87 -17.32
CA LYS A 173 5.88 -4.66 -17.91
C LYS A 173 5.89 -3.40 -18.78
N THR A 174 5.64 -2.24 -18.17
CA THR A 174 5.52 -0.95 -18.85
C THR A 174 6.38 0.13 -18.18
N THR A 175 6.35 1.35 -18.70
CA THR A 175 6.96 2.52 -18.04
C THR A 175 5.94 3.19 -17.14
N TYR A 176 6.35 3.54 -15.92
CA TYR A 176 5.53 4.28 -14.97
C TYR A 176 6.16 5.65 -14.67
N PRO A 177 5.35 6.72 -14.52
CA PRO A 177 5.85 7.92 -13.86
C PRO A 177 6.14 7.58 -12.40
N TYR A 178 7.33 7.94 -11.91
CA TYR A 178 7.75 7.65 -10.54
C TYR A 178 8.32 8.92 -9.91
N PHE A 179 7.73 9.34 -8.80
CA PHE A 179 8.03 10.57 -8.10
C PHE A 179 9.39 10.49 -7.40
N ASP A 180 10.24 11.47 -7.63
CA ASP A 180 11.45 11.66 -6.87
C ASP A 180 11.28 12.79 -5.84
N ILE A 181 11.50 12.45 -4.57
CA ILE A 181 11.28 13.32 -3.42
C ILE A 181 12.27 14.50 -3.35
N ASN A 182 13.50 14.32 -3.82
CA ASN A 182 14.52 15.37 -3.76
C ASN A 182 14.34 16.37 -4.90
N ALA A 183 14.01 15.87 -6.10
CA ALA A 183 13.69 16.71 -7.24
C ALA A 183 12.24 17.25 -7.21
N ARG A 184 11.40 16.74 -6.31
CA ARG A 184 9.95 17.01 -6.18
C ARG A 184 9.22 16.90 -7.53
N LYS A 185 9.55 15.87 -8.33
CA LYS A 185 9.01 15.66 -9.68
C LYS A 185 9.09 14.19 -10.10
N SER A 186 8.19 13.73 -10.97
CA SER A 186 8.31 12.41 -11.61
C SER A 186 9.35 12.35 -12.71
N PHE A 187 9.96 11.17 -12.83
CA PHE A 187 10.72 10.74 -14.00
C PHE A 187 10.29 9.32 -14.38
N ASP A 188 10.59 8.92 -15.62
CA ASP A 188 10.24 7.60 -16.13
C ASP A 188 10.97 6.49 -15.37
N MET A 189 10.19 5.54 -14.86
CA MET A 189 10.63 4.27 -14.29
C MET A 189 10.31 3.17 -15.30
N LYS A 190 11.33 2.74 -16.03
CA LYS A 190 11.21 1.84 -17.19
C LYS A 190 11.39 0.40 -16.76
N PHE A 191 10.52 -0.49 -17.25
CA PHE A 191 10.73 -1.93 -17.13
C PHE A 191 12.02 -2.34 -17.85
N VAL A 192 12.85 -3.14 -17.19
CA VAL A 192 14.10 -3.69 -17.73
C VAL A 192 13.92 -5.16 -18.04
N GLU A 193 13.62 -5.97 -17.02
CA GLU A 193 13.52 -7.41 -17.16
C GLU A 193 12.63 -8.07 -16.10
N GLU A 194 12.31 -9.33 -16.34
CA GLU A 194 11.71 -10.23 -15.35
C GLU A 194 12.82 -11.16 -14.82
N THR A 195 12.93 -11.27 -13.50
CA THR A 195 13.96 -12.08 -12.82
C THR A 195 13.39 -12.67 -11.52
N GLU A 196 14.24 -13.29 -10.71
CA GLU A 196 13.87 -13.89 -9.43
C GLU A 196 14.79 -13.45 -8.30
N ILE A 197 14.21 -13.19 -7.12
CA ILE A 197 14.94 -12.95 -5.87
C ILE A 197 14.41 -13.95 -4.85
N ASN A 198 15.25 -14.87 -4.37
CA ASN A 198 14.87 -15.93 -3.44
C ASN A 198 13.60 -16.68 -3.88
N ASP A 199 13.61 -17.19 -5.12
CA ASP A 199 12.51 -17.91 -5.78
C ASP A 199 11.19 -17.11 -5.86
N LEU A 200 11.24 -15.78 -5.68
CA LEU A 200 10.12 -14.89 -5.91
C LEU A 200 10.32 -14.17 -7.24
N LYS A 201 9.40 -14.38 -8.17
CA LYS A 201 9.34 -13.67 -9.44
C LYS A 201 9.18 -12.17 -9.19
N VAL A 202 10.06 -11.37 -9.78
CA VAL A 202 10.06 -9.91 -9.69
C VAL A 202 10.26 -9.26 -11.05
N TYR A 203 9.75 -8.04 -11.20
CA TYR A 203 10.05 -7.16 -12.32
C TYR A 203 11.08 -6.12 -11.88
N HIS A 204 12.16 -6.00 -12.64
CA HIS A 204 13.17 -4.97 -12.45
C HIS A 204 12.79 -3.73 -13.24
N PHE A 205 12.76 -2.60 -12.56
CA PHE A 205 12.57 -1.28 -13.14
C PHE A 205 13.78 -0.39 -12.87
N HIS A 206 14.04 0.51 -13.81
CA HIS A 206 15.15 1.45 -13.78
C HIS A 206 14.67 2.88 -14.02
N GLN A 207 15.17 3.81 -13.21
CA GLN A 207 14.92 5.24 -13.34
C GLN A 207 16.24 6.02 -13.28
N GLN A 208 16.33 7.04 -14.13
CA GLN A 208 17.40 8.03 -14.08
C GLN A 208 16.82 9.41 -13.79
N VAL A 209 17.22 10.00 -12.67
CA VAL A 209 16.98 11.40 -12.34
C VAL A 209 18.17 12.21 -12.88
N PRO A 210 17.95 13.12 -13.84
CA PRO A 210 19.00 13.99 -14.37
C PRO A 210 19.43 15.02 -13.34
N ALA A 211 20.55 15.70 -13.63
CA ALA A 211 21.09 16.74 -12.76
C ALA A 211 20.04 17.84 -12.52
N THR A 212 19.63 17.95 -11.25
CA THR A 212 18.57 18.85 -10.81
C THR A 212 19.17 19.89 -9.86
N ASP A 213 18.99 21.16 -10.19
CA ASP A 213 19.41 22.28 -9.36
C ASP A 213 18.45 22.43 -8.16
N LEU A 214 18.88 21.99 -6.98
CA LEU A 214 18.03 21.99 -5.79
C LEU A 214 17.65 23.40 -5.33
N SER A 215 18.43 24.43 -5.69
CA SER A 215 18.11 25.83 -5.36
C SER A 215 16.85 26.33 -6.05
N LYS A 216 16.43 25.66 -7.13
CA LYS A 216 15.18 25.93 -7.87
C LYS A 216 14.01 25.05 -7.43
N VAL A 217 14.28 24.01 -6.63
CA VAL A 217 13.26 23.05 -6.16
C VAL A 217 12.72 23.46 -4.79
N THR A 218 13.61 23.77 -3.85
CA THR A 218 13.22 24.20 -2.50
C THR A 218 14.13 25.33 -2.03
N SER A 219 13.54 26.25 -1.25
CA SER A 219 14.28 27.33 -0.61
C SER A 219 14.99 26.81 0.64
N SER A 220 16.15 26.19 0.45
CA SER A 220 17.07 25.82 1.53
C SER A 220 18.34 26.67 1.47
N PRO A 221 18.85 27.19 2.62
CA PRO A 221 20.09 27.94 2.66
C PRO A 221 21.31 27.10 2.23
N THR A 222 21.21 25.76 2.29
CA THR A 222 22.28 24.86 1.86
C THR A 222 22.25 24.53 0.38
N ASN A 223 21.26 24.98 -0.38
CA ASN A 223 21.17 24.70 -1.82
C ASN A 223 21.95 25.70 -2.68
N ARG A 224 22.36 26.85 -2.12
CA ARG A 224 23.13 27.87 -2.81
C ARG A 224 24.06 28.56 -1.82
N LEU A 225 25.36 28.37 -1.98
CA LEU A 225 26.37 28.82 -1.03
C LEU A 225 27.42 29.68 -1.72
N THR A 226 27.97 30.66 -1.00
CA THR A 226 29.04 31.54 -1.47
C THR A 226 30.22 31.43 -0.51
N PHE A 227 31.38 31.06 -1.05
CA PHE A 227 32.65 31.00 -0.33
C PHE A 227 33.81 31.41 -1.25
N PRO A 228 34.98 31.79 -0.70
CA PRO A 228 36.18 32.01 -1.49
C PRO A 228 36.52 30.81 -2.39
N ALA A 229 37.09 31.05 -3.57
CA ALA A 229 37.53 29.98 -4.48
C ALA A 229 38.45 28.95 -3.79
N ALA A 230 39.38 29.43 -2.95
CA ALA A 230 40.26 28.60 -2.13
C ALA A 230 39.49 27.67 -1.17
N LYS A 231 38.34 28.12 -0.64
CA LYS A 231 37.49 27.32 0.23
C LYS A 231 36.75 26.21 -0.52
N TRP A 232 36.36 26.47 -1.75
CA TRP A 232 35.83 25.45 -2.64
C TRP A 232 36.91 24.48 -3.15
N GLY A 233 38.20 24.81 -3.00
CA GLY A 233 39.28 24.04 -3.59
C GLY A 233 39.33 24.13 -5.12
N VAL A 234 38.80 25.22 -5.69
CA VAL A 234 38.78 25.44 -7.14
C VAL A 234 39.71 26.59 -7.54
N PRO A 235 40.29 26.58 -8.76
CA PRO A 235 41.07 27.70 -9.24
C PRO A 235 40.25 28.99 -9.37
N GLY A 236 40.86 30.12 -9.01
CA GLY A 236 40.27 31.45 -9.11
C GLY A 236 40.53 32.30 -7.88
N ASP A 237 40.13 33.56 -7.95
CA ASP A 237 40.20 34.53 -6.85
C ASP A 237 38.79 35.01 -6.46
N GLY A 238 38.65 35.44 -5.21
CA GLY A 238 37.40 36.00 -4.69
C GLY A 238 36.32 34.96 -4.36
N ASP A 239 35.13 35.46 -4.08
CA ASP A 239 33.99 34.65 -3.69
C ASP A 239 33.29 34.04 -4.90
N ILE A 240 33.03 32.73 -4.81
CA ILE A 240 32.31 31.95 -5.82
C ILE A 240 31.01 31.44 -5.19
N THR A 241 29.90 31.69 -5.89
CA THR A 241 28.62 31.07 -5.58
C THR A 241 28.47 29.76 -6.33
N MET A 242 28.11 28.68 -5.63
CA MET A 242 27.77 27.38 -6.21
C MET A 242 26.37 26.95 -5.80
N ASN A 243 25.67 26.30 -6.72
CA ASN A 243 24.38 25.67 -6.45
C ASN A 243 24.60 24.18 -6.14
N ARG A 244 23.74 23.63 -5.28
CA ARG A 244 23.70 22.21 -4.98
C ARG A 244 22.86 21.50 -6.04
N TYR A 245 23.47 20.57 -6.74
CA TYR A 245 22.83 19.71 -7.71
C TYR A 245 22.61 18.32 -7.13
N TYR A 246 21.63 17.62 -7.68
CA TYR A 246 21.26 16.26 -7.33
C TYR A 246 21.08 15.40 -8.58
N THR A 247 21.55 14.17 -8.52
CA THR A 247 21.29 13.10 -9.48
C THR A 247 21.01 11.81 -8.72
N ASN A 248 20.22 10.93 -9.32
CA ASN A 248 19.97 9.60 -8.79
C ASN A 248 19.77 8.61 -9.92
N THR A 249 20.33 7.42 -9.76
CA THR A 249 20.00 6.26 -10.58
C THR A 249 19.38 5.22 -9.66
N ARG A 250 18.15 4.82 -9.95
CA ARG A 250 17.34 3.96 -9.08
C ARG A 250 17.00 2.67 -9.81
N ASP A 251 17.27 1.55 -9.15
CA ASP A 251 16.82 0.22 -9.56
C ASP A 251 15.82 -0.29 -8.53
N VAL A 252 14.64 -0.72 -8.97
CA VAL A 252 13.56 -1.21 -8.10
C VAL A 252 13.09 -2.58 -8.58
N TYR A 253 12.98 -3.53 -7.67
CA TYR A 253 12.51 -4.89 -7.97
C TYR A 253 11.16 -5.10 -7.31
N VAL A 254 10.15 -5.46 -8.11
CA VAL A 254 8.74 -5.42 -7.71
C VAL A 254 8.12 -6.80 -7.89
N GLU A 255 7.45 -7.32 -6.87
CA GLU A 255 6.60 -8.51 -7.03
C GLU A 255 5.30 -8.09 -7.77
N PRO A 256 5.01 -8.68 -8.95
CA PRO A 256 4.03 -8.12 -9.85
C PRO A 256 2.57 -8.29 -9.42
N GLN A 257 2.21 -9.30 -8.63
CA GLN A 257 0.81 -9.49 -8.22
C GLN A 257 0.37 -8.42 -7.22
N THR A 258 1.23 -8.14 -6.24
CA THR A 258 0.96 -7.23 -5.12
C THR A 258 1.47 -5.81 -5.36
N GLY A 259 2.40 -5.62 -6.30
CA GLY A 259 3.08 -4.35 -6.52
C GLY A 259 4.03 -3.96 -5.37
N THR A 260 4.39 -4.92 -4.52
CA THR A 260 5.32 -4.73 -3.40
C THR A 260 6.74 -4.55 -3.92
N VAL A 261 7.45 -3.54 -3.42
CA VAL A 261 8.88 -3.36 -3.69
C VAL A 261 9.67 -4.33 -2.82
N ILE A 262 10.35 -5.29 -3.45
CA ILE A 262 11.14 -6.34 -2.81
C ILE A 262 12.57 -5.89 -2.53
N ASN A 263 13.17 -5.19 -3.48
CA ASN A 263 14.53 -4.68 -3.39
C ASN A 263 14.62 -3.31 -4.06
N GLY A 264 15.58 -2.49 -3.60
CA GLY A 264 15.86 -1.17 -4.14
C GLY A 264 17.34 -0.83 -4.04
N SER A 265 17.86 -0.17 -5.07
CA SER A 265 19.18 0.44 -5.08
C SER A 265 19.09 1.88 -5.58
N GLU A 266 19.83 2.79 -4.95
CA GLU A 266 19.91 4.20 -5.33
C GLU A 266 21.35 4.67 -5.37
N GLN A 267 21.77 5.23 -6.49
CA GLN A 267 23.06 5.87 -6.69
C GLN A 267 22.89 7.38 -6.52
N LEU A 268 22.96 7.83 -5.27
CA LEU A 268 22.75 9.22 -4.89
C LEU A 268 24.04 10.02 -5.09
N HIS A 269 23.97 11.06 -5.92
CA HIS A 269 25.07 12.01 -6.04
C HIS A 269 24.53 13.44 -5.93
N GLN A 270 24.97 14.12 -4.88
CA GLN A 270 24.77 15.54 -4.62
C GLN A 270 26.11 16.25 -4.59
N TYR A 271 26.21 17.40 -5.24
CA TYR A 271 27.44 18.16 -5.35
C TYR A 271 27.16 19.65 -5.49
N TYR A 272 28.11 20.48 -5.09
CA TYR A 272 28.12 21.91 -5.38
C TYR A 272 28.87 22.15 -6.70
N ALA A 273 28.29 22.96 -7.57
CA ALA A 273 28.91 23.37 -8.82
C ALA A 273 28.37 24.71 -9.30
N ARG A 274 29.13 25.36 -10.19
CA ARG A 274 28.68 26.51 -10.99
C ARG A 274 27.78 26.10 -12.16
N SER A 275 27.95 24.89 -12.67
CA SER A 275 27.12 24.31 -13.73
C SER A 275 26.89 22.82 -13.48
N ALA A 276 25.72 22.31 -13.89
CA ALA A 276 25.29 20.94 -13.62
C ALA A 276 26.21 19.88 -14.25
N ASP A 277 26.81 20.17 -15.40
CA ASP A 277 27.65 19.26 -16.17
C ASP A 277 29.08 19.13 -15.62
N LYS A 278 29.45 19.97 -14.65
CA LYS A 278 30.79 20.01 -14.07
C LYS A 278 30.72 19.97 -12.53
N PRO A 279 30.53 18.80 -11.92
CA PRO A 279 30.63 18.64 -10.46
C PRO A 279 31.98 19.16 -9.94
N GLU A 280 31.97 20.01 -8.91
CA GLU A 280 33.19 20.62 -8.36
C GLU A 280 33.47 20.13 -6.93
N VAL A 281 32.47 20.18 -6.04
CA VAL A 281 32.61 19.68 -4.65
C VAL A 281 31.50 18.70 -4.32
N THR A 282 31.85 17.43 -4.14
CA THR A 282 30.91 16.39 -3.72
C THR A 282 30.33 16.72 -2.35
N ALA A 283 29.00 16.75 -2.23
CA ALA A 283 28.28 16.86 -0.97
C ALA A 283 27.97 15.46 -0.40
N ILE A 284 27.41 14.58 -1.23
CA ILE A 284 27.14 13.17 -0.94
C ILE A 284 27.32 12.40 -2.24
N ASN A 285 28.07 11.31 -2.24
CA ASN A 285 28.15 10.38 -3.36
C ASN A 285 28.14 8.96 -2.81
N THR A 286 27.05 8.23 -3.01
CA THR A 286 26.89 6.89 -2.46
C THR A 286 25.97 6.02 -3.29
N THR A 287 26.22 4.72 -3.30
CA THR A 287 25.22 3.73 -3.71
C THR A 287 24.67 3.03 -2.48
N LEU A 288 23.37 3.13 -2.25
CA LEU A 288 22.66 2.45 -1.17
C LEU A 288 21.80 1.33 -1.74
N THR A 289 21.82 0.17 -1.11
CA THR A 289 20.98 -0.98 -1.47
C THR A 289 20.31 -1.53 -0.23
N PHE A 290 19.07 -2.03 -0.36
CA PHE A 290 18.39 -2.70 0.75
C PHE A 290 19.25 -3.82 1.33
N ASP A 291 19.27 -3.91 2.66
CA ASP A 291 19.98 -4.99 3.32
C ASP A 291 19.21 -6.33 3.21
N PRO A 292 19.89 -7.46 3.45
CA PRO A 292 19.27 -8.78 3.30
C PRO A 292 18.04 -9.01 4.18
N ASP A 293 18.00 -8.40 5.37
CA ASP A 293 16.87 -8.54 6.30
C ASP A 293 15.66 -7.75 5.81
N THR A 294 15.86 -6.56 5.25
CA THR A 294 14.82 -5.79 4.56
C THR A 294 14.27 -6.59 3.38
N ILE A 295 15.13 -7.15 2.54
CA ILE A 295 14.69 -7.95 1.39
C ILE A 295 13.84 -9.14 1.85
N ARG A 296 14.28 -9.86 2.90
CA ARG A 296 13.51 -10.99 3.46
C ARG A 296 12.15 -10.53 4.00
N SER A 297 12.10 -9.45 4.77
CA SER A 297 10.86 -8.90 5.31
C SER A 297 9.89 -8.48 4.21
N GLN A 298 10.39 -7.85 3.14
CA GLN A 298 9.55 -7.45 1.99
C GLN A 298 9.02 -8.66 1.21
N ILE A 299 9.81 -9.73 1.09
CA ILE A 299 9.35 -11.00 0.50
C ILE A 299 8.24 -11.62 1.36
N ASP A 300 8.42 -11.66 2.67
CA ASP A 300 7.43 -12.25 3.58
C ASP A 300 6.10 -11.49 3.53
N GLU A 301 6.13 -10.15 3.51
CA GLU A 301 4.93 -9.32 3.33
C GLU A 301 4.27 -9.54 1.95
N ALA A 302 5.05 -9.61 0.88
CA ALA A 302 4.53 -9.89 -0.45
C ALA A 302 3.84 -11.27 -0.50
N ARG A 303 4.48 -12.32 0.04
CA ARG A 303 3.93 -13.68 0.08
C ARG A 303 2.65 -13.74 0.91
N LYS A 304 2.62 -13.13 2.10
CA LYS A 304 1.42 -13.02 2.94
C LYS A 304 0.26 -12.39 2.16
N TYR A 305 0.54 -11.34 1.40
CA TYR A 305 -0.50 -10.66 0.64
C TYR A 305 -0.95 -11.47 -0.60
N MET A 306 -0.02 -12.14 -1.30
CA MET A 306 -0.34 -13.11 -2.36
C MET A 306 -1.22 -14.26 -1.85
N ASP A 307 -0.91 -14.80 -0.66
CA ASP A 307 -1.68 -15.88 -0.04
C ASP A 307 -3.11 -15.42 0.31
N GLN A 308 -3.26 -14.19 0.82
CA GLN A 308 -4.58 -13.59 1.04
C GLN A 308 -5.35 -13.44 -0.28
N LEU A 309 -4.72 -12.92 -1.33
CA LEU A 309 -5.34 -12.79 -2.66
C LEU A 309 -5.76 -14.15 -3.21
N SER A 310 -4.92 -15.18 -3.06
CA SER A 310 -5.21 -16.56 -3.49
C SER A 310 -6.33 -17.21 -2.68
N LEU A 311 -6.35 -17.01 -1.37
CA LEU A 311 -7.37 -17.55 -0.47
C LEU A 311 -8.77 -17.06 -0.87
N TYR A 312 -8.93 -15.74 -1.00
CA TYR A 312 -10.22 -15.15 -1.35
C TYR A 312 -10.55 -15.27 -2.84
N GLY A 313 -9.55 -15.21 -3.72
CA GLY A 313 -9.78 -15.22 -5.16
C GLY A 313 -9.88 -16.60 -5.80
N ARG A 314 -9.33 -17.63 -5.15
CA ARG A 314 -9.26 -18.98 -5.74
C ARG A 314 -9.68 -20.07 -4.78
N THR A 315 -9.06 -20.16 -3.61
CA THR A 315 -9.24 -21.32 -2.70
C THR A 315 -10.66 -21.38 -2.11
N LEU A 316 -11.16 -20.31 -1.51
CA LEU A 316 -12.52 -20.25 -0.96
C LEU A 316 -13.59 -20.47 -2.04
N PRO A 317 -13.53 -19.82 -3.22
CA PRO A 317 -14.43 -20.10 -4.33
C PRO A 317 -14.46 -21.57 -4.75
N ILE A 318 -13.30 -22.23 -4.86
CA ILE A 318 -13.24 -23.66 -5.21
C ILE A 318 -13.91 -24.51 -4.14
N ILE A 319 -13.63 -24.27 -2.86
CA ILE A 319 -14.26 -25.00 -1.74
C ILE A 319 -15.78 -24.82 -1.79
N PHE A 320 -16.26 -23.59 -1.94
CA PHE A 320 -17.69 -23.30 -2.06
C PHE A 320 -18.31 -23.97 -3.30
N GLY A 321 -17.61 -23.99 -4.43
CA GLY A 321 -18.09 -24.65 -5.64
C GLY A 321 -18.22 -26.17 -5.46
N VAL A 322 -17.20 -26.81 -4.87
CA VAL A 322 -17.21 -28.26 -4.62
C VAL A 322 -18.26 -28.65 -3.60
N LEU A 323 -18.28 -28.00 -2.44
CA LEU A 323 -19.29 -28.26 -1.40
C LEU A 323 -20.68 -27.95 -1.91
N GLY A 324 -20.84 -26.85 -2.65
CA GLY A 324 -22.09 -26.47 -3.28
C GLY A 324 -22.61 -27.52 -4.24
N ALA A 325 -21.76 -28.03 -5.14
CA ALA A 325 -22.11 -29.11 -6.06
C ALA A 325 -22.47 -30.41 -5.34
N ILE A 326 -21.69 -30.81 -4.33
CA ILE A 326 -21.96 -32.01 -3.52
C ILE A 326 -23.31 -31.89 -2.81
N SER A 327 -23.56 -30.77 -2.14
CA SER A 327 -24.83 -30.51 -1.45
C SER A 327 -26.02 -30.49 -2.42
N LEU A 328 -25.86 -29.87 -3.59
CA LEU A 328 -26.89 -29.82 -4.63
C LEU A 328 -27.23 -31.23 -5.14
N ILE A 329 -26.23 -32.03 -5.50
CA ILE A 329 -26.41 -33.41 -5.99
C ILE A 329 -27.05 -34.28 -4.91
N ALA A 330 -26.57 -34.22 -3.66
CA ALA A 330 -27.13 -34.98 -2.55
C ALA A 330 -28.59 -34.59 -2.27
N GLY A 331 -28.90 -33.29 -2.29
CA GLY A 331 -30.25 -32.77 -2.13
C GLY A 331 -31.20 -33.26 -3.23
N LEU A 332 -30.77 -33.24 -4.49
CA LEU A 332 -31.54 -33.75 -5.63
C LEU A 332 -31.79 -35.26 -5.52
N ILE A 333 -30.77 -36.06 -5.20
CA ILE A 333 -30.89 -37.51 -5.05
C ILE A 333 -31.85 -37.87 -3.91
N LEU A 334 -31.76 -37.19 -2.76
CA LEU A 334 -32.64 -37.40 -1.61
C LEU A 334 -34.08 -36.96 -1.91
N GLY A 335 -34.25 -35.86 -2.64
CA GLY A 335 -35.57 -35.38 -3.09
C GLY A 335 -36.26 -36.35 -4.05
N LEU A 336 -35.51 -36.88 -5.03
CA LEU A 336 -36.03 -37.83 -6.02
C LEU A 336 -36.33 -39.21 -5.43
N ARG A 337 -35.49 -39.71 -4.52
CA ARG A 337 -35.70 -41.01 -3.83
C ARG A 337 -36.75 -40.97 -2.72
N GLY A 338 -37.20 -39.79 -2.29
CA GLY A 338 -38.29 -39.61 -1.31
C GLY A 338 -39.68 -39.48 -1.93
N GLY A 339 -39.81 -39.70 -3.24
CA GLY A 339 -41.03 -39.46 -4.03
C GLY A 339 -42.11 -40.55 -3.95
N ASP A 340 -41.82 -41.76 -3.48
CA ASP A 340 -42.77 -42.90 -3.50
C ASP A 340 -43.79 -42.93 -2.35
N GLY A 341 -44.26 -41.75 -1.94
CA GLY A 341 -45.38 -41.59 -1.02
C GLY A 341 -46.59 -41.02 -1.74
N THR A 342 -47.47 -41.90 -2.21
CA THR A 342 -48.80 -41.60 -2.79
C THR A 342 -49.46 -40.39 -2.14
N SER A 343 -49.51 -39.28 -2.88
CA SER A 343 -50.31 -38.11 -2.50
C SER A 343 -51.76 -38.41 -2.84
N LYS A 344 -52.61 -38.64 -1.83
CA LYS A 344 -54.07 -38.56 -2.00
C LYS A 344 -54.41 -37.11 -2.37
N PRO A 345 -55.13 -36.84 -3.47
CA PRO A 345 -55.52 -35.48 -3.82
C PRO A 345 -56.47 -34.91 -2.77
N GLY A 346 -56.07 -33.79 -2.16
CA GLY A 346 -56.89 -33.01 -1.24
C GLY A 346 -58.14 -32.49 -1.94
N ARG A 347 -59.28 -32.88 -1.39
CA ARG A 347 -60.67 -32.57 -1.78
C ARG A 347 -60.89 -31.05 -1.95
N LEU A 348 -61.40 -30.66 -3.12
CA LEU A 348 -61.92 -29.31 -3.41
C LEU A 348 -62.95 -28.89 -2.35
N VAL A 349 -62.67 -27.78 -1.66
CA VAL A 349 -63.60 -27.12 -0.73
C VAL A 349 -64.71 -26.47 -1.55
N LYS A 350 -65.96 -26.91 -1.34
CA LYS A 350 -67.15 -26.27 -1.90
C LYS A 350 -67.38 -24.90 -1.23
N LYS A 351 -67.58 -23.88 -2.05
CA LYS A 351 -68.00 -22.52 -1.69
C LYS A 351 -69.47 -22.54 -1.20
N PRO A 352 -69.83 -21.99 -0.04
CA PRO A 352 -71.23 -21.76 0.31
C PRO A 352 -71.76 -20.46 -0.30
N GLN A 353 -72.98 -20.52 -0.85
CA GLN A 353 -73.77 -19.38 -1.32
C GLN A 353 -74.35 -18.58 -0.15
N THR A 354 -74.31 -17.26 -0.24
CA THR A 354 -75.15 -16.26 0.46
C THR A 354 -76.58 -16.32 -0.11
N THR A 355 -77.71 -16.10 0.59
CA THR A 355 -78.18 -14.96 1.42
C THR A 355 -79.62 -15.31 2.01
N PRO A 356 -80.43 -14.43 2.66
CA PRO A 356 -80.53 -13.96 4.08
C PRO A 356 -81.96 -14.25 4.71
N PRO A 357 -82.54 -13.44 5.65
CA PRO A 357 -82.21 -13.16 7.06
C PRO A 357 -83.36 -13.52 8.05
N SER A 358 -83.13 -13.50 9.36
CA SER A 358 -84.19 -13.16 10.35
C SER A 358 -83.64 -12.79 11.74
N ASP A 359 -84.22 -11.72 12.28
CA ASP A 359 -83.98 -11.05 13.56
C ASP A 359 -83.97 -11.94 14.82
N LYS A 360 -83.15 -11.54 15.81
CA LYS A 360 -83.52 -11.48 17.24
C LYS A 360 -82.40 -10.81 18.09
N PRO A 361 -82.74 -9.92 19.05
CA PRO A 361 -81.77 -9.28 19.93
C PRO A 361 -81.72 -9.88 21.35
N GLY A 362 -80.54 -9.85 21.97
CA GLY A 362 -80.35 -9.62 23.41
C GLY A 362 -79.99 -10.82 24.30
N GLN A 363 -78.76 -10.81 24.86
CA GLN A 363 -78.35 -11.12 26.26
C GLN A 363 -76.81 -11.31 26.28
N ALA A 364 -76.03 -10.38 26.83
CA ALA A 364 -75.69 -10.16 28.25
C ALA A 364 -74.41 -10.92 28.70
N PHE A 365 -73.34 -10.13 28.86
CA PHE A 365 -72.21 -10.18 29.81
C PHE A 365 -71.62 -11.51 30.30
N SER A 366 -70.33 -11.72 30.05
CA SER A 366 -69.34 -11.97 31.12
C SER A 366 -67.89 -11.67 30.67
N GLU A 367 -67.27 -10.70 31.35
CA GLU A 367 -65.83 -10.45 31.54
C GLU A 367 -65.16 -11.65 32.27
N ALA A 368 -63.85 -11.97 32.29
CA ALA A 368 -62.53 -11.49 31.81
C ALA A 368 -61.51 -12.66 32.15
N PRO A 369 -60.16 -12.56 32.17
CA PRO A 369 -59.23 -11.48 31.77
C PRO A 369 -57.98 -11.91 30.93
N THR A 370 -57.30 -10.86 30.51
CA THR A 370 -56.05 -10.67 29.76
C THR A 370 -54.77 -11.14 30.48
N GLN A 371 -53.75 -11.55 29.72
CA GLN A 371 -52.34 -11.29 30.04
C GLN A 371 -51.53 -11.03 28.76
N GLN A 372 -51.13 -9.77 28.57
CA GLN A 372 -50.01 -9.35 27.74
C GLN A 372 -48.81 -9.17 28.67
N ILE A 373 -47.66 -9.76 28.33
CA ILE A 373 -46.40 -9.54 29.02
C ILE A 373 -45.50 -8.72 28.08
N ASP A 374 -45.20 -7.50 28.52
CA ASP A 374 -44.25 -6.56 27.94
C ASP A 374 -42.84 -6.89 28.43
N ILE A 375 -41.87 -7.01 27.52
CA ILE A 375 -40.47 -7.31 27.82
C ILE A 375 -39.64 -6.08 27.44
N SER A 376 -39.75 -5.05 28.28
CA SER A 376 -38.83 -3.92 28.28
C SER A 376 -38.48 -3.55 29.74
N LYS A 377 -37.43 -4.20 30.25
CA LYS A 377 -36.46 -3.70 31.27
C LYS A 377 -35.84 -4.87 32.06
N ASN A 378 -34.54 -5.05 31.89
CA ASN A 378 -33.51 -5.10 32.95
C ASN A 378 -32.16 -5.15 32.21
N ARG A 379 -31.44 -4.03 32.11
CA ARG A 379 -30.43 -3.56 33.09
C ARG A 379 -29.34 -4.57 33.35
#